data_AF-A0A967GMX4-F1
#
_entry.id   AF-A0A967GMX4-F1
#
_cell.length_a   1.000
_cell.length_b   1.000
_cell.length_c   1.000
_cell.angle_alpha   90.00
_cell.angle_beta   90.00
_cell.angle_gamma   90.00
#
_symmetry.space_group_name_H-M   'P 1'
#
loop_
_entity.id
_entity.type
_entity.pdbx_description
1 polymer ?
#
loop_
_entity_poly.entity_id
_entity_poly.type
_entity_poly.pdbx_seq_one_letter_code
_entity_poly.pdbx_strand_id
1 'polypeptide(L)' 'MATKTISIDLEAYERLRRARRTRTESFSNVIKRAVWPTPPHTAEALLAAMAHVPVM' A
#
# COMPACT_ATOMS: atom_id res chain seq x y z
N MET A 1 -18.13 4.16 -9.93
CA MET A 1 -16.73 3.90 -9.54
C MET A 1 -16.12 5.25 -9.18
N ALA A 2 -15.69 5.46 -7.93
CA ALA A 2 -15.08 6.72 -7.54
C ALA A 2 -13.62 6.72 -8.00
N THR A 3 -13.27 7.59 -8.95
CA THR A 3 -11.89 7.75 -9.40
C THR A 3 -11.29 8.96 -8.69
N LYS A 4 -10.07 8.79 -8.19
CA LYS A 4 -9.25 9.88 -7.69
C LYS A 4 -8.00 9.96 -8.56
N THR A 5 -7.66 11.17 -8.98
CA THR A 5 -6.41 11.45 -9.67
C THR A 5 -5.34 11.75 -8.63
N ILE A 6 -4.18 11.12 -8.76
CA ILE A 6 -3.03 11.35 -7.90
C ILE A 6 -1.83 11.73 -8.77
N SER A 7 -1.01 12.64 -8.26
CA SER A 7 0.33 12.89 -8.83
C SER A 7 1.30 11.90 -8.21
N ILE A 8 2.13 11.27 -9.03
CA ILE A 8 3.20 10.36 -8.60
C ILE A 8 4.49 10.79 -9.29
N ASP A 9 5.63 10.49 -8.67
CA ASP A 9 6.92 10.69 -9.31
C ASP A 9 7.10 9.72 -10.51
N LEU A 10 8.13 10.02 -11.32
CA LEU A 10 8.42 9.26 -12.52
C LEU A 10 8.85 7.82 -12.21
N GLU A 11 9.55 7.60 -11.10
CA GLU A 11 10.00 6.26 -10.70
C GLU A 11 8.80 5.37 -10.35
N ALA A 12 7.87 5.88 -9.54
CA ALA A 12 6.64 5.21 -9.18
C ALA A 12 5.79 4.89 -10.42
N TYR A 13 5.68 5.84 -11.37
CA TYR A 13 5.02 5.60 -12.65
C TYR A 13 5.67 4.43 -13.42
N GLU A 14 7.00 4.41 -13.54
CA GLU A 14 7.73 3.34 -14.23
C GLU A 14 7.59 1.99 -13.52
N ARG A 15 7.60 1.97 -12.18
CA ARG A 15 7.35 0.75 -11.41
C ARG A 15 5.96 0.18 -11.68
N LEU A 16 4.93 1.04 -11.68
CA LEU A 16 3.56 0.63 -12.03
C LEU A 16 3.47 0.15 -13.48
N ARG A 17 4.12 0.86 -14.42
CA ARG A 17 4.16 0.52 -15.84
C ARG A 17 4.79 -0.86 -16.07
N ARG A 18 5.91 -1.17 -15.42
CA ARG A 18 6.60 -2.47 -15.49
C ARG A 18 5.82 -3.60 -14.83
N ALA A 19 5.08 -3.30 -13.77
CA ALA A 19 4.27 -4.27 -13.05
C ALA A 19 2.96 -4.66 -13.76
N ARG A 20 2.61 -3.99 -14.87
CA ARG A 20 1.44 -4.36 -15.69
C ARG A 20 1.65 -5.73 -16.35
N ARG A 21 0.65 -6.59 -16.26
CA ARG A 21 0.62 -7.89 -16.95
C ARG A 21 0.22 -7.76 -18.42
N THR A 22 -0.61 -6.77 -18.74
CA THR A 22 -1.08 -6.48 -20.10
C THR A 22 -1.07 -4.98 -20.35
N ARG A 23 -1.01 -4.57 -21.62
CA ARG A 23 -1.04 -3.13 -22.00
C ARG A 23 -2.34 -2.41 -21.64
N THR A 24 -3.42 -3.15 -21.40
CA THR A 24 -4.75 -2.62 -21.06
C THR A 24 -5.05 -2.63 -19.56
N GLU A 25 -4.20 -3.24 -18.74
CA GLU A 25 -4.42 -3.33 -17.29
C GLU A 25 -4.41 -1.94 -16.64
N SER A 26 -5.42 -1.58 -15.85
CA SER A 26 -5.45 -0.30 -15.15
C SER A 26 -4.41 -0.25 -14.03
N PHE A 27 -3.85 0.94 -13.76
CA PHE A 27 -2.95 1.12 -12.62
C PHE A 27 -3.63 0.82 -11.28
N SER A 28 -4.95 1.04 -11.17
CA SER A 28 -5.73 0.63 -10.00
C SER A 28 -5.66 -0.88 -9.75
N ASN A 29 -5.67 -1.71 -10.80
CA ASN A 29 -5.54 -3.16 -10.65
C ASN A 29 -4.11 -3.58 -10.27
N VAL A 30 -3.10 -2.89 -10.82
CA VAL A 30 -1.69 -3.10 -10.45
C VAL A 30 -1.49 -2.80 -8.96
N ILE A 31 -1.99 -1.65 -8.48
CA ILE A 31 -1.88 -1.22 -7.08
C ILE A 31 -2.57 -2.20 -6.13
N LYS A 32 -3.77 -2.67 -6.49
CA LYS A 32 -4.52 -3.65 -5.69
C LYS A 32 -3.83 -5.01 -5.58
N ARG A 33 -3.10 -5.43 -6.61
CA ARG A 33 -2.32 -6.68 -6.60
C ARG A 33 -0.99 -6.53 -5.87
N ALA A 34 -0.43 -5.32 -5.86
CA ALA A 34 0.88 -5.11 -5.26
C ALA A 34 0.89 -5.61 -3.81
N VAL A 35 1.92 -6.38 -3.47
CA VAL A 35 2.15 -6.84 -2.10
C VAL A 35 2.85 -5.71 -1.37
N TRP A 36 2.12 -5.06 -0.48
CA TRP A 36 2.66 -4.04 0.43
C TRP A 36 3.17 -4.77 1.66
N PRO A 37 4.49 -4.79 1.92
CA PRO A 37 5.01 -5.44 3.11
C PRO A 37 4.34 -4.81 4.33
N THR A 38 3.53 -5.61 5.04
CA THR A 38 3.03 -5.20 6.34
C THR A 38 4.21 -5.31 7.30
N PRO A 39 4.50 -4.29 8.12
CA PRO A 39 5.50 -4.41 9.17
C PRO A 39 5.20 -5.66 10.00
N PRO A 40 6.21 -6.48 10.33
CA PRO A 40 5.98 -7.63 11.19
C PRO A 40 5.34 -7.16 12.50
N HIS A 41 4.35 -7.90 12.97
CA HIS A 41 3.77 -7.66 14.29
C HIS A 41 4.84 -7.99 15.35
N THR A 42 5.50 -6.97 15.87
CA THR A 42 6.47 -7.11 16.96
C THR A 42 5.78 -6.91 18.30
N ALA A 43 6.30 -7.56 19.36
CA ALA A 43 5.84 -7.32 20.73
C ALA A 43 6.01 -5.84 21.14
N GLU A 44 7.02 -5.16 20.59
CA GLU A 44 7.22 -3.71 20.73
C GLU A 44 6.07 -2.90 20.12
N ALA A 45 5.65 -3.22 18.88
CA ALA A 45 4.51 -2.55 18.24
C ALA A 45 3.20 -2.80 19.01
N LEU A 46 3.03 -3.99 19.59
CA LEU A 46 1.90 -4.30 20.46
C LEU A 46 1.95 -3.49 21.76
N LEU A 47 3.10 -3.42 22.44
CA LEU A 47 3.28 -2.65 23.66
C LEU A 47 2.99 -1.16 23.42
N ALA A 48 3.49 -0.59 22.32
CA ALA A 48 3.22 0.78 21.92
C ALA A 48 1.71 1.03 21.68
N ALA A 49 1.02 0.09 21.02
CA ALA A 49 -0.43 0.17 20.81
C ALA A 49 -1.22 0.08 22.14
N MET A 50 -0.75 -0.74 23.08
CA MET A 50 -1.36 -0.92 24.40
C MET A 50 -1.14 0.26 25.36
N ALA A 51 -0.11 1.08 25.15
CA ALA A 51 0.16 2.25 26.00
C ALA A 51 -0.99 3.27 26.04
N HIS A 52 -1.88 3.26 25.04
CA HIS A 52 -3.05 4.13 24.96
C HIS A 52 -4.36 3.43 25.33
N VAL A 53 -4.32 2.15 25.70
CA VAL A 53 -5.50 1.41 26.11
C VAL A 53 -5.72 1.63 27.61
N PRO A 54 -6.88 2.19 28.03
CA PRO A 54 -7.19 2.30 29.44
C PRO A 54 -7.30 0.89 30.03
N VAL A 55 -6.44 0.59 31.00
CA VAL A 55 -6.57 -0.59 31.85
C VAL A 55 -7.76 -0.35 32.78
N MET A 56 -8.76 -1.22 32.68
CA MET A 56 -9.98 -1.21 33.49
C MET A 56 -9.72 -1.73 34.90
#